data_AF-A0A8K0KMI8-F1
#
_entry.id   AF-A0A8K0KMI8-F1
#
_cell.length_a   1.000
_cell.length_b   1.000
_cell.length_c   1.000
_cell.angle_alpha   90.00
_cell.angle_beta   90.00
_cell.angle_gamma   90.00
#
_symmetry.space_group_name_H-M   'P 1'
#
loop_
_entity.id
_entity.type
_entity.pdbx_description
1 polymer ?
#
loop_
_entity_poly.entity_id
_entity_poly.type
_entity_poly.pdbx_seq_one_letter_code
_entity_poly.pdbx_strand_id
1 'polypeptide(L)'
;MMVGAYLWGAVADSLGRKKVLIVISFMNGVCIVASSLCQNYHLFMLFRFLNGAALGGSGPVIWSYFAEFQPKHKRGSMLSFMAAFWTLGNLFVA
;
A
#
# COMPACT_ATOMS: atom_id res chain seq x y z
N MET A 1 -10.01 3.66 -4.36
CA MET A 1 -8.54 3.63 -4.55
C MET A 1 -7.98 4.99 -4.97
N MET A 2 -8.54 5.69 -5.97
CA MET A 2 -7.99 6.99 -6.44
C MET A 2 -7.90 8.09 -5.36
N VAL A 3 -8.93 8.26 -4.52
CA VAL A 3 -8.93 9.33 -3.50
C VAL A 3 -7.91 9.06 -2.39
N GLY A 4 -7.78 7.80 -1.96
CA GLY A 4 -6.78 7.39 -0.97
C GLY A 4 -5.35 7.53 -1.48
N ALA A 5 -5.12 7.23 -2.77
CA ALA A 5 -3.83 7.43 -3.42
C ALA A 5 -3.39 8.90 -3.43
N TYR A 6 -4.32 9.83 -3.70
CA TYR A 6 -4.04 11.26 -3.68
C TYR A 6 -3.72 11.78 -2.28
N LEU A 7 -4.53 11.42 -1.29
CA LEU A 7 -4.33 11.84 0.10
C LEU A 7 -3.02 11.31 0.66
N TRP A 8 -2.77 10.01 0.54
CA TRP A 8 -1.54 9.40 1.05
C TRP A 8 -0.30 9.79 0.24
N GLY A 9 -0.44 10.08 -1.05
CA GLY A 9 0.63 10.65 -1.87
C GLY A 9 1.08 12.02 -1.38
N ALA A 10 0.14 12.94 -1.16
CA ALA A 10 0.43 14.27 -0.61
C ALA A 10 1.04 14.21 0.80
N VAL A 11 0.55 13.29 1.64
CA VAL A 11 1.08 13.05 2.99
C VAL A 11 2.48 12.43 2.93
N ALA A 12 2.75 11.53 1.98
CA ALA A 12 4.07 10.91 1.78
C ALA A 12 5.14 11.90 1.33
N ASP A 13 4.78 12.88 0.52
CA ASP A 13 5.70 13.92 0.08
C ASP A 13 5.99 14.96 1.17
N SER A 14 5.11 15.17 2.17
CA SER A 14 5.35 16.13 3.27
C SER A 14 5.99 15.53 4.53
N LEU A 15 5.58 14.31 4.95
CA LEU A 15 6.05 13.67 6.19
C LEU A 15 7.23 12.71 6.00
N GLY A 16 7.59 12.45 4.74
CA GLY A 16 8.65 11.53 4.35
C GLY A 16 8.10 10.13 4.04
N ARG A 17 8.42 9.66 2.83
CA ARG A 17 7.91 8.42 2.23
C ARG A 17 8.07 7.18 3.10
N LYS A 18 9.21 7.02 3.80
CA LYS A 18 9.47 5.87 4.68
C LYS A 18 8.50 5.80 5.88
N LYS A 19 8.22 6.93 6.54
CA LYS A 19 7.32 6.96 7.70
C LYS A 19 5.89 6.63 7.29
N VAL A 20 5.45 7.18 6.17
CA VAL A 20 4.11 6.91 5.62
C VAL A 20 3.95 5.44 5.25
N LEU A 21 4.96 4.82 4.66
CA LEU A 21 4.93 3.39 4.34
C LEU A 21 4.76 2.52 5.61
N ILE A 22 5.50 2.84 6.68
CA ILE A 22 5.37 2.14 7.98
C ILE A 22 3.97 2.31 8.57
N VAL A 23 3.43 3.54 8.57
CA VAL A 23 2.09 3.83 9.10
C VAL A 23 1.02 3.08 8.31
N ILE A 24 1.09 3.10 6.98
CA ILE A 24 0.12 2.40 6.13
C ILE A 24 0.20 0.89 6.36
N SER A 25 1.40 0.31 6.43
CA SER A 25 1.59 -1.12 6.72
C SER A 25 1.02 -1.53 8.09
N PHE A 26 1.28 -0.72 9.12
CA PHE A 26 0.76 -0.97 10.46
C PHE A 26 -0.77 -0.88 10.49
N MET A 27 -1.33 0.17 9.90
CA MET A 27 -2.77 0.40 9.83
C MET A 27 -3.49 -0.69 9.02
N ASN A 28 -2.89 -1.16 7.92
CA ASN A 28 -3.38 -2.28 7.13
C ASN A 28 -3.39 -3.58 7.95
N GLY A 29 -2.30 -3.91 8.64
CA GLY A 29 -2.22 -5.10 9.51
C GLY A 29 -3.28 -5.10 10.62
N VAL A 30 -3.42 -3.98 11.34
CA VAL A 30 -4.44 -3.83 12.39
C VAL A 30 -5.85 -3.95 11.82
N CYS A 31 -6.14 -3.31 10.68
CA CYS A 31 -7.47 -3.38 10.07
C CYS A 31 -7.81 -4.80 9.55
N ILE A 32 -6.83 -5.55 9.03
CA ILE A 32 -7.04 -6.93 8.57
C ILE A 32 -7.35 -7.84 9.76
N VAL A 33 -6.56 -7.76 10.84
CA VAL A 33 -6.78 -8.55 12.06
C VAL A 33 -8.13 -8.20 12.70
N ALA A 34 -8.44 -6.90 12.81
CA ALA A 34 -9.73 -6.44 13.33
C ALA A 34 -10.92 -6.89 12.46
N SER A 35 -10.75 -6.89 11.13
CA SER A 35 -11.77 -7.41 10.20
C SER A 35 -11.97 -8.91 10.37
N SER A 36 -10.90 -9.68 10.58
CA SER A 36 -10.97 -11.13 10.75
C SER A 36 -11.66 -11.56 12.05
N LEU A 37 -11.65 -10.72 13.08
CA LEU A 37 -12.28 -10.98 14.37
C LEU A 37 -13.72 -10.47 14.45
N CYS A 38 -14.16 -9.63 13.49
CA CYS A 38 -15.51 -9.08 13.48
C CYS A 38 -16.53 -10.07 12.91
N GLN A 39 -17.46 -10.53 13.75
CA GLN A 39 -18.64 -11.29 13.33
C GLN A 39 -19.82 -10.40 12.88
N ASN A 40 -19.72 -9.08 13.07
CA ASN A 40 -20.81 -8.14 12.80
C ASN A 40 -20.62 -7.45 11.45
N TYR A 41 -21.59 -7.56 10.54
CA TYR A 41 -21.48 -7.12 9.14
C TYR A 41 -21.13 -5.62 9.00
N HIS A 42 -21.75 -4.78 9.82
CA HIS A 42 -21.52 -3.32 9.77
C HIS A 42 -20.09 -2.94 10.18
N LEU A 43 -19.56 -3.56 11.22
CA LEU A 43 -18.18 -3.35 11.68
C LEU A 43 -17.17 -3.88 10.65
N PHE A 44 -17.44 -5.05 10.07
CA PHE A 44 -16.63 -5.61 9.00
C PHE A 44 -16.55 -4.66 7.79
N MET A 45 -17.67 -4.08 7.35
CA MET A 45 -17.70 -3.13 6.24
C MET A 45 -16.91 -1.85 6.55
N LEU A 46 -16.98 -1.36 7.79
CA LEU A 46 -16.26 -0.16 8.24
C LEU A 46 -14.75 -0.40 8.24
N PHE A 47 -14.28 -1.53 8.79
CA PHE A 47 -12.87 -1.91 8.73
C PHE A 47 -12.39 -2.17 7.31
N ARG A 48 -13.23 -2.73 6.43
CA ARG A 48 -12.90 -2.92 5.01
C ARG A 48 -12.72 -1.59 4.29
N PHE A 49 -13.54 -0.58 4.61
CA PHE A 49 -13.42 0.76 4.06
C PHE A 49 -12.14 1.46 4.51
N LEU A 50 -11.84 1.41 5.81
CA LEU A 50 -10.58 1.92 6.39
C LEU A 50 -9.36 1.22 5.78
N ASN A 51 -9.41 -0.10 5.66
CA ASN A 51 -8.37 -0.89 5.03
C ASN A 51 -8.18 -0.50 3.56
N GLY A 52 -9.27 -0.35 2.79
CA GLY A 52 -9.23 0.11 1.41
C GLY A 52 -8.67 1.53 1.26
N ALA A 53 -8.95 2.42 2.20
CA ALA A 53 -8.38 3.76 2.25
C ALA A 53 -6.88 3.75 2.56
N ALA A 54 -6.42 2.89 3.47
CA ALA A 54 -5.00 2.68 3.76
C ALA A 54 -4.26 2.07 2.56
N LEU A 55 -4.80 0.99 2.00
CA LEU A 55 -4.20 0.26 0.88
C LEU A 55 -4.17 1.09 -0.42
N GLY A 56 -5.12 2.01 -0.61
CA GLY A 56 -5.13 2.90 -1.76
C GLY A 56 -3.87 3.76 -1.90
N GLY A 57 -3.20 4.07 -0.79
CA GLY A 57 -1.97 4.87 -0.76
C GLY A 57 -0.67 4.09 -0.85
N SER A 58 -0.64 2.80 -0.46
CA SER A 58 0.60 2.04 -0.34
C SER A 58 1.28 1.83 -1.69
N GLY A 59 0.51 1.47 -2.72
CA GLY A 59 1.01 1.23 -4.07
C GLY A 59 1.88 2.38 -4.59
N PRO A 60 1.30 3.57 -4.87
CA PRO A 60 2.05 4.67 -5.48
C PRO A 60 3.23 5.15 -4.62
N VAL A 61 3.13 5.08 -3.28
CA VAL A 61 4.21 5.46 -2.37
C VAL A 61 5.37 4.47 -2.43
N ILE A 62 5.10 3.16 -2.49
CA ILE A 62 6.13 2.10 -2.65
C ILE A 62 6.85 2.26 -3.99
N TRP A 63 6.10 2.45 -5.09
CA TRP A 63 6.67 2.65 -6.42
C TRP A 63 7.55 3.90 -6.48
N SER A 64 7.08 5.01 -5.90
CA SER A 64 7.83 6.26 -5.88
C SER A 64 9.08 6.18 -5.00
N TYR A 65 8.96 5.57 -3.82
CA TYR A 65 10.09 5.37 -2.91
C TYR A 65 11.16 4.48 -3.52
N PHE A 66 10.77 3.32 -4.08
CA PHE A 66 11.73 2.41 -4.70
C PHE A 66 12.45 3.07 -5.88
N ALA A 67 11.73 3.85 -6.67
CA ALA A 67 12.29 4.55 -7.82
C ALA A 67 13.31 5.66 -7.46
N GLU A 68 13.30 6.13 -6.21
CA GLU A 68 14.20 7.16 -5.67
C GLU A 68 15.57 6.57 -5.27
N PHE A 69 15.62 5.30 -4.87
CA PHE A 69 16.86 4.58 -4.53
C PHE A 69 17.55 3.93 -5.74
N GLN A 70 17.00 4.07 -6.94
CA GLN A 70 17.42 3.30 -8.11
C GLN A 70 18.25 4.11 -9.11
N PRO A 71 19.42 3.58 -9.57
CA PRO A 71 20.25 4.25 -10.55
C PRO A 71 19.51 4.41 -11.89
N LYS A 72 19.59 5.61 -12.49
CA LYS A 72 18.85 6.01 -13.70
C LYS A 72 18.96 4.99 -14.85
N HIS A 73 20.09 4.31 -14.98
CA HIS A 73 20.34 3.33 -16.05
C HIS A 73 19.57 2.01 -15.89
N LYS A 74 19.25 1.57 -14.65
CA LYS A 74 18.57 0.28 -14.40
C LYS A 74 17.16 0.42 -13.83
N ARG A 75 16.68 1.66 -13.64
CA ARG A 75 15.39 1.98 -13.04
C ARG A 75 14.22 1.22 -13.70
N GLY A 76 14.16 1.17 -15.05
CA GLY A 76 13.11 0.44 -15.75
C GLY A 76 13.11 -1.07 -15.47
N SER A 77 14.28 -1.71 -15.54
CA SER A 77 14.42 -3.16 -15.30
C SER A 77 14.08 -3.53 -13.85
N MET A 78 14.49 -2.72 -12.87
CA MET A 78 14.23 -3.00 -11.46
C MET A 78 12.78 -2.70 -11.06
N LEU A 79 12.13 -1.70 -11.67
CA LEU A 79 10.67 -1.52 -11.53
C LEU A 79 9.92 -2.71 -12.12
N SER A 80 10.30 -3.20 -13.30
CA SER A 80 9.67 -4.39 -13.91
C SER A 80 9.87 -5.64 -13.05
N PHE A 81 11.03 -5.79 -12.41
CA PHE A 81 11.27 -6.88 -11.47
C PHE A 81 10.37 -6.77 -10.23
N MET A 82 10.17 -5.56 -9.70
CA MET A 82 9.21 -5.32 -8.61
C MET A 82 7.77 -5.62 -9.03
N ALA A 83 7.40 -5.30 -10.28
CA ALA A 83 6.09 -5.63 -10.84
C ALA A 83 5.88 -7.15 -10.92
N ALA A 84 6.90 -7.88 -11.35
CA ALA A 84 6.87 -9.34 -11.42
C ALA A 84 6.67 -9.98 -10.05
N PHE A 85 7.29 -9.44 -8.99
CA PHE A 85 7.03 -9.88 -7.62
C PHE A 85 5.59 -9.64 -7.19
N TRP A 86 4.99 -8.51 -7.57
CA TRP A 86 3.60 -8.22 -7.28
C TRP A 86 2.65 -9.21 -7.97
N THR A 87 2.87 -9.49 -9.26
CA THR A 87 2.04 -10.45 -10.01
C THR A 87 2.21 -11.88 -9.51
N LEU A 88 3.43 -12.29 -9.16
CA LEU A 88 3.68 -13.59 -8.52
C LEU A 88 2.96 -13.72 -7.18
N GLY A 89 3.00 -12.68 -6.34
CA GLY A 89 2.25 -12.67 -5.08
C GLY A 89 0.75 -12.85 -5.29
N ASN A 90 0.19 -12.17 -6.29
CA ASN A 90 -1.23 -12.31 -6.62
C ASN A 90 -1.57 -13.72 -7.15
N LEU A 91 -0.64 -14.38 -7.84
CA LEU A 91 -0.82 -15.75 -8.32
C LEU A 91 -0.85 -16.77 -7.18
N PHE A 92 -0.05 -16.59 -6.13
CA PHE A 92 -0.05 -17.48 -4.96
C PHE A 92 -1.26 -17.27 -4.03
N VAL A 93 -1.84 -16.07 -4.03
CA VAL A 93 -3.02 -15.74 -3.22
C VAL A 93 -4.33 -16.17 -3.88
N ALA A 94 -4.37 -16.22 -5.22
CA ALA A 94 -5.52 -16.68 -6.01
C ALA A 94 -5.62 -18.21 -6.01
#